data_AF-A0A5P1D915-F1
#
_entry.id   AF-A0A5P1D915-F1
#
_cell.length_a   1.000
_cell.length_b   1.000
_cell.length_c   1.000
_cell.angle_alpha   90.00
_cell.angle_beta   90.00
_cell.angle_gamma   90.00
#
_symmetry.space_group_name_H-M   'P 1'
#
loop_
_entity.id
_entity.type
_entity.pdbx_description
1 polymer ?
#
loop_
_entity_poly.entity_id
_entity_poly.type
_entity_poly.pdbx_seq_one_letter_code
_entity_poly.pdbx_strand_id
1 'polypeptide(L)'
;MSIFDEIRDHKSRADFEGAWQVGYPTFEQDAGNTFLQTSLFWVIYAELKKLLEPFKTRDNKTPHPNEQRLIDLWASRILLLQLELPNELIDYRLWSLFRETGKFCDPICLFILQRGSSLFSPDDHNPFSTDKGESPSVVLRLARMVAVNYLHKGLDSPLPVSRVVAFLKYALDKAEDSPQGKIWLEYDKARIFVTAGDIVRARDAYLSVLRNKRGESWAWFGLAKTYENEPEKAICLVSFGLTCAHDPKFSIPGLVRLAELLAQTGVYDYASKALIKLTKIYSDNGWALKDSIVELTSSAWFDASLDTSDLDAHVEELAIGANKYAMAKPTYLSGVLLSVHESGKGATIYIHRDLKFSARKAVFENRKIPKPGTLVKIFCDMGSERQDVVSVENIQVIETQDIRSFKGSLKVSEKGFGFVNGDIFVPPGLVEGVQRDAEVAGAAVMSFDKTKSKYGWKAITLFKEVGSPNSAKLGQLQGQP
;
A
#
# COMPACT_ATOMS: atom_id res chain seq x y z
N MET A 1 -20.63 32.13 -48.03
CA MET A 1 -19.29 31.98 -47.41
C MET A 1 -18.95 30.50 -47.45
N SER A 2 -17.68 30.10 -47.39
CA SER A 2 -17.39 28.68 -47.10
C SER A 2 -17.84 28.37 -45.68
N ILE A 3 -18.26 27.13 -45.40
CA ILE A 3 -18.60 26.71 -44.04
C ILE A 3 -17.43 26.95 -43.06
N PHE A 4 -16.19 26.83 -43.54
CA PHE A 4 -14.99 27.12 -42.76
C PHE A 4 -14.84 28.61 -42.43
N ASP A 5 -15.26 29.50 -43.33
CA ASP A 5 -15.24 30.94 -43.09
C ASP A 5 -16.27 31.33 -42.02
N GLU A 6 -17.45 30.71 -42.05
CA GLU A 6 -18.51 30.90 -41.04
C GLU A 6 -18.05 30.42 -39.66
N ILE A 7 -17.49 29.20 -39.57
CA ILE A 7 -16.92 28.69 -38.32
C ILE A 7 -15.82 29.62 -37.79
N ARG A 8 -14.92 30.09 -38.67
CA ARG A 8 -13.83 30.99 -38.28
C ARG A 8 -14.35 32.34 -37.79
N ASP A 9 -15.35 32.90 -38.45
CA ASP A 9 -15.98 34.16 -38.07
C ASP A 9 -16.65 34.08 -36.69
N HIS A 10 -17.46 33.05 -36.44
CA HIS A 10 -18.05 32.80 -35.12
C HIS A 10 -16.97 32.63 -34.03
N LYS A 11 -15.92 31.83 -34.28
CA LYS A 11 -14.80 31.66 -33.32
C LYS A 11 -14.07 32.97 -33.02
N SER A 12 -13.90 33.86 -34.01
CA SER A 12 -13.24 35.16 -33.83
C SER A 12 -13.99 36.07 -32.85
N ARG A 13 -15.31 35.88 -32.74
CA ARG A 13 -16.21 36.60 -31.83
C ARG A 13 -16.44 35.85 -30.52
N ALA A 14 -15.71 34.75 -30.28
CA ALA A 14 -15.89 33.83 -29.16
C ALA A 14 -17.31 33.23 -29.04
N ASP A 15 -18.05 33.18 -30.16
CA ASP A 15 -19.35 32.53 -30.28
C ASP A 15 -19.18 31.07 -30.69
N PHE A 16 -18.73 30.24 -29.75
CA PHE A 16 -18.45 28.83 -30.03
C PHE A 16 -19.71 28.01 -30.27
N GLU A 17 -20.83 28.36 -29.63
CA GLU A 17 -22.12 27.70 -29.87
C GLU A 17 -22.60 27.97 -31.29
N GLY A 18 -22.53 29.21 -31.78
CA GLY A 18 -22.81 29.53 -33.18
C GLY A 18 -21.89 28.78 -34.14
N ALA A 19 -20.57 28.72 -33.85
CA ALA A 19 -19.62 27.93 -34.65
C ALA A 19 -19.98 26.43 -34.71
N TRP A 20 -20.45 25.85 -33.60
CA TRP A 20 -20.92 24.47 -33.56
C TRP A 20 -22.20 24.29 -34.36
N GLN A 21 -23.18 25.19 -34.20
CA GLN A 21 -24.49 25.11 -34.86
C GLN A 21 -24.42 25.23 -36.39
N VAL A 22 -23.48 26.02 -36.92
CA VAL A 22 -23.28 26.08 -38.38
C VAL A 22 -22.51 24.86 -38.89
N GLY A 23 -21.46 24.43 -38.18
CA GLY A 23 -20.54 23.40 -38.66
C GLY A 23 -21.04 21.97 -38.48
N TYR A 24 -21.64 21.64 -37.34
CA TYR A 24 -22.01 20.26 -37.00
C TYR A 24 -23.07 19.65 -37.91
N PRO A 25 -24.17 20.33 -38.29
CA PRO A 25 -25.14 19.78 -39.24
C PRO A 25 -24.52 19.47 -40.61
N THR A 26 -23.57 20.29 -41.05
CA THR A 26 -22.81 20.04 -42.30
C THR A 26 -21.93 18.80 -42.14
N PHE A 27 -21.30 18.63 -40.98
CA PHE A 27 -20.52 17.44 -40.65
C PHE A 27 -21.36 16.18 -40.60
N GLU A 28 -22.58 16.22 -40.07
CA GLU A 28 -23.47 15.05 -40.06
C GLU A 28 -23.84 14.57 -41.47
N GLN A 29 -23.90 15.47 -42.45
CA GLN A 29 -24.18 15.13 -43.85
C GLN A 29 -22.94 14.58 -44.59
N ASP A 30 -21.73 14.90 -44.11
CA ASP A 30 -20.45 14.47 -44.67
C ASP A 30 -19.48 14.05 -43.54
N ALA A 31 -19.83 12.96 -42.84
CA ALA A 31 -19.11 12.52 -41.65
C ALA A 31 -17.66 12.06 -41.92
N GLY A 32 -17.29 11.87 -43.19
CA GLY A 32 -15.91 11.56 -43.62
C GLY A 32 -15.01 12.80 -43.76
N ASN A 33 -15.55 14.00 -43.58
CA ASN A 33 -14.80 15.24 -43.77
C ASN A 33 -13.85 15.54 -42.60
N THR A 34 -12.61 15.07 -42.72
CA THR A 34 -11.57 15.21 -41.68
C THR A 34 -11.19 16.67 -41.39
N PHE A 35 -11.29 17.56 -42.37
CA PHE A 35 -11.05 19.00 -42.17
C PHE A 35 -12.14 19.64 -41.29
N LEU A 36 -13.40 19.26 -41.51
CA LEU A 36 -14.51 19.74 -40.72
C LEU A 36 -14.51 19.14 -39.30
N GLN A 37 -14.18 17.85 -39.17
CA GLN A 37 -13.92 17.21 -37.87
C GLN A 37 -12.85 17.98 -37.07
N THR A 38 -11.72 18.27 -37.70
CA THR A 38 -10.62 19.03 -37.07
C THR A 38 -11.08 20.43 -36.67
N SER A 39 -11.82 21.12 -37.55
CA SER A 39 -12.31 22.47 -37.27
C SER A 39 -13.27 22.49 -36.07
N LEU A 40 -14.21 21.54 -36.02
CA LEU A 40 -15.16 21.38 -34.93
C LEU A 40 -14.48 20.94 -33.62
N PHE A 41 -13.47 20.07 -33.68
CA PHE A 41 -12.66 19.73 -32.50
C PHE A 41 -12.06 20.98 -31.87
N TRP A 42 -11.47 21.87 -32.68
CA TRP A 42 -10.91 23.12 -32.17
C TRP A 42 -11.96 24.12 -31.66
N VAL A 43 -13.22 24.01 -32.08
CA VAL A 43 -14.35 24.75 -31.45
C VAL A 43 -14.59 24.20 -30.04
N ILE A 44 -14.73 22.88 -29.90
CA ILE A 44 -14.92 22.22 -28.61
C ILE A 44 -13.77 22.54 -27.65
N TYR A 45 -12.52 22.37 -28.11
CA TYR A 45 -11.34 22.64 -27.30
C TYR A 45 -11.29 24.09 -26.81
N ALA A 46 -11.61 25.06 -27.68
CA ALA A 46 -11.56 26.47 -27.31
C ALA A 46 -12.60 26.83 -26.23
N GLU A 47 -13.83 26.32 -26.34
CA GLU A 47 -14.86 26.56 -25.33
C GLU A 47 -14.56 25.82 -24.02
N LEU A 48 -14.13 24.55 -24.08
CA LEU A 48 -13.67 23.83 -22.89
C LEU A 48 -12.52 24.55 -22.20
N LYS A 49 -11.55 25.05 -22.95
CA LYS A 49 -10.45 25.84 -22.40
C LYS A 49 -10.97 27.08 -21.70
N LYS A 50 -11.87 27.84 -22.33
CA LYS A 50 -12.49 29.03 -21.72
C LYS A 50 -13.25 28.71 -20.42
N LEU A 51 -14.01 27.61 -20.40
CA LEU A 51 -14.77 27.16 -19.22
C LEU A 51 -13.85 26.67 -18.09
N LEU A 52 -12.72 26.03 -18.43
CA LEU A 52 -11.84 25.37 -17.46
C LEU A 52 -10.68 26.25 -16.98
N GLU A 53 -10.29 27.30 -17.71
CA GLU A 53 -9.21 28.21 -17.33
C GLU A 53 -9.39 28.83 -15.93
N PRO A 54 -10.59 29.31 -15.53
CA PRO A 54 -10.79 29.91 -14.20
C PRO A 54 -10.49 28.95 -13.04
N PHE A 55 -10.63 27.64 -13.25
CA PHE A 55 -10.34 26.64 -12.23
C PHE A 55 -8.85 26.54 -11.92
N LYS A 56 -7.93 27.04 -12.75
CA LYS A 56 -6.49 26.95 -12.48
C LYS A 56 -6.08 27.77 -11.26
N THR A 57 -6.72 28.92 -11.03
CA THR A 57 -6.38 29.84 -9.92
C THR A 57 -7.36 29.77 -8.73
N ARG A 58 -8.55 29.17 -8.90
CA ARG A 58 -9.57 29.06 -7.84
C ARG A 58 -9.14 28.11 -6.72
N ASP A 59 -9.38 28.45 -5.45
CA ASP A 59 -9.03 27.56 -4.32
C ASP A 59 -9.83 26.26 -4.33
N ASN A 60 -11.16 26.35 -4.41
CA ASN A 60 -12.03 25.18 -4.55
C ASN A 60 -12.18 24.79 -6.02
N LYS A 61 -11.65 23.64 -6.43
CA LYS A 61 -11.70 23.19 -7.84
C LYS A 61 -13.03 22.54 -8.26
N THR A 62 -14.01 22.42 -7.39
CA THR A 62 -15.29 21.71 -7.65
C THR A 62 -16.27 22.58 -8.45
N PRO A 63 -16.62 22.24 -9.72
CA PRO A 63 -17.51 23.06 -10.51
C PRO A 63 -18.88 23.27 -9.84
N HIS A 64 -19.43 24.48 -9.96
CA HIS A 64 -20.82 24.74 -9.61
C HIS A 64 -21.76 24.02 -10.59
N PRO A 65 -23.03 23.75 -10.22
CA PRO A 65 -23.94 22.96 -11.07
C PRO A 65 -24.08 23.47 -12.52
N ASN A 66 -24.13 24.80 -12.72
CA ASN A 66 -24.22 25.38 -14.06
C ASN A 66 -22.90 25.24 -14.84
N GLU A 67 -21.75 25.43 -14.19
CA GLU A 67 -20.43 25.22 -14.79
C GLU A 67 -20.27 23.76 -15.22
N GLN A 68 -20.64 22.83 -14.32
CA GLN A 68 -20.60 21.39 -14.56
C GLN A 68 -21.45 21.01 -15.78
N ARG A 69 -22.68 21.51 -15.86
CA ARG A 69 -23.60 21.25 -16.99
C ARG A 69 -22.99 21.69 -18.33
N LEU A 70 -22.35 22.86 -18.38
CA LEU A 70 -21.71 23.37 -19.59
C LEU A 70 -20.45 22.56 -19.96
N ILE A 71 -19.62 22.23 -18.98
CA ILE A 71 -18.44 21.38 -19.18
C ILE A 71 -18.86 20.02 -19.74
N ASP A 72 -19.86 19.38 -19.14
CA ASP A 72 -20.36 18.07 -19.59
C ASP A 72 -20.94 18.16 -21.02
N LEU A 73 -21.73 19.20 -21.31
CA LEU A 73 -22.27 19.43 -22.65
C LEU A 73 -21.14 19.47 -23.70
N TRP A 74 -20.13 20.31 -23.49
CA TRP A 74 -19.05 20.47 -24.45
C TRP A 74 -18.12 19.26 -24.52
N ALA A 75 -17.83 18.60 -23.40
CA ALA A 75 -17.05 17.37 -23.39
C ALA A 75 -17.75 16.23 -24.12
N SER A 76 -19.09 16.13 -24.03
CA SER A 76 -19.88 15.10 -24.72
C SER A 76 -19.79 15.19 -26.25
N ARG A 77 -19.58 16.40 -26.79
CA ARG A 77 -19.44 16.64 -28.24
C ARG A 77 -18.19 16.00 -28.83
N ILE A 78 -17.16 15.70 -28.05
CA ILE A 78 -15.95 15.01 -28.54
C ILE A 78 -16.30 13.64 -29.11
N LEU A 79 -17.22 12.92 -28.47
CA LEU A 79 -17.64 11.60 -28.95
C LEU A 79 -18.38 11.68 -30.30
N LEU A 80 -19.10 12.78 -30.54
CA LEU A 80 -19.89 13.01 -31.75
C LEU A 80 -19.03 13.17 -33.01
N LEU A 81 -17.76 13.57 -32.86
CA LEU A 81 -16.85 13.75 -34.00
C LEU A 81 -16.33 12.43 -34.58
N GLN A 82 -16.55 11.29 -33.90
CA GLN A 82 -16.19 9.95 -34.36
C GLN A 82 -14.75 9.83 -34.90
N LEU A 83 -13.81 10.53 -34.26
CA LEU A 83 -12.40 10.53 -34.67
C LEU A 83 -11.84 9.11 -34.75
N GLU A 84 -11.08 8.82 -35.81
CA GLU A 84 -10.27 7.62 -35.90
C GLU A 84 -9.14 7.69 -34.87
N LEU A 85 -8.92 6.60 -34.12
CA LEU A 85 -8.00 6.55 -32.99
C LEU A 85 -6.84 5.56 -33.23
N PRO A 86 -5.62 5.87 -32.75
CA PRO A 86 -5.24 7.09 -32.02
C PRO A 86 -5.28 8.33 -32.94
N ASN A 87 -5.55 9.51 -32.36
CA ASN A 87 -5.72 10.75 -33.11
C ASN A 87 -4.84 11.86 -32.54
N GLU A 88 -4.16 12.62 -33.40
CA GLU A 88 -3.30 13.74 -32.99
C GLU A 88 -4.04 14.88 -32.28
N LEU A 89 -5.36 14.98 -32.47
CA LEU A 89 -6.20 15.94 -31.75
C LEU A 89 -6.44 15.51 -30.29
N ILE A 90 -6.41 14.20 -30.01
CA ILE A 90 -6.61 13.62 -28.68
C ILE A 90 -5.26 13.44 -28.00
N ASP A 91 -4.64 14.56 -27.66
CA ASP A 91 -3.28 14.60 -27.13
C ASP A 91 -3.20 15.22 -25.72
N TYR A 92 -1.96 15.45 -25.27
CA TYR A 92 -1.70 16.04 -23.97
C TYR A 92 -2.40 17.41 -23.74
N ARG A 93 -2.68 18.19 -24.80
CA ARG A 93 -3.33 19.50 -24.68
C ARG A 93 -4.76 19.32 -24.19
N LEU A 94 -5.51 18.41 -24.80
CA LEU A 94 -6.86 18.06 -24.33
C LEU A 94 -6.82 17.56 -22.88
N TRP A 95 -5.95 16.59 -22.59
CA TRP A 95 -5.87 16.00 -21.24
C TRP A 95 -5.45 17.01 -20.17
N SER A 96 -4.65 18.02 -20.54
CA SER A 96 -4.24 19.07 -19.62
C SER A 96 -5.40 19.96 -19.17
N LEU A 97 -6.45 20.13 -20.00
CA LEU A 97 -7.64 20.89 -19.61
C LEU A 97 -8.36 20.23 -18.43
N PHE A 98 -8.36 18.90 -18.39
CA PHE A 98 -9.08 18.10 -17.39
C PHE A 98 -8.24 17.68 -16.19
N ARG A 99 -7.02 18.22 -16.02
CA ARG A 99 -6.12 17.83 -14.92
C ARG A 99 -6.76 17.96 -13.54
N GLU A 100 -7.44 19.07 -13.28
CA GLU A 100 -8.05 19.38 -11.97
C GLU A 100 -9.53 18.99 -11.91
N THR A 101 -10.23 19.06 -13.03
CA THR A 101 -11.70 18.99 -13.12
C THR A 101 -12.22 17.70 -13.75
N GLY A 102 -11.35 16.91 -14.40
CA GLY A 102 -11.77 15.70 -15.13
C GLY A 102 -12.46 14.66 -14.24
N LYS A 103 -12.10 14.62 -12.95
CA LYS A 103 -12.77 13.79 -11.94
C LYS A 103 -14.24 14.15 -11.66
N PHE A 104 -14.75 15.25 -12.23
CA PHE A 104 -16.15 15.65 -12.14
C PHE A 104 -16.90 15.52 -13.48
N CYS A 105 -16.16 15.41 -14.60
CA CYS A 105 -16.72 15.38 -15.95
C CYS A 105 -16.99 13.92 -16.39
N ASP A 106 -18.25 13.51 -16.38
CA ASP A 106 -18.61 12.14 -16.80
C ASP A 106 -18.39 11.91 -18.29
N PRO A 107 -18.74 12.84 -19.20
CA PRO A 107 -18.61 12.59 -20.63
C PRO A 107 -17.18 12.31 -21.07
N ILE A 108 -16.17 12.98 -20.49
CA ILE A 108 -14.77 12.68 -20.81
C ILE A 108 -14.33 11.32 -20.26
N CYS A 109 -14.78 10.95 -19.05
CA CYS A 109 -14.50 9.63 -18.47
C CYS A 109 -15.20 8.51 -19.25
N LEU A 110 -16.44 8.72 -19.70
CA LEU A 110 -17.16 7.81 -20.58
C LEU A 110 -16.45 7.66 -21.93
N PHE A 111 -16.00 8.76 -22.54
CA PHE A 111 -15.21 8.72 -23.76
C PHE A 111 -13.96 7.86 -23.57
N ILE A 112 -13.22 8.05 -22.47
CA ILE A 112 -12.04 7.24 -22.14
C ILE A 112 -12.39 5.75 -22.04
N LEU A 113 -13.44 5.40 -21.31
CA LEU A 113 -13.87 4.02 -21.13
C LEU A 113 -14.43 3.37 -22.39
N GLN A 114 -15.10 4.13 -23.26
CA GLN A 114 -15.69 3.61 -24.48
C GLN A 114 -14.63 3.30 -25.54
N ARG A 115 -13.60 4.13 -25.62
CA ARG A 115 -12.50 3.96 -26.59
C ARG A 115 -11.41 3.03 -26.06
N GLY A 116 -11.17 3.02 -24.75
CA GLY A 116 -10.24 2.09 -24.11
C GLY A 116 -8.83 2.22 -24.66
N SER A 117 -8.21 1.10 -25.00
CA SER A 117 -6.81 1.07 -25.46
C SER A 117 -6.58 1.77 -26.80
N SER A 118 -7.61 1.97 -27.63
CA SER A 118 -7.44 2.62 -28.94
C SER A 118 -7.03 4.09 -28.82
N LEU A 119 -7.22 4.72 -27.66
CA LEU A 119 -6.83 6.11 -27.42
C LEU A 119 -5.32 6.34 -27.40
N PHE A 120 -4.55 5.31 -27.09
CA PHE A 120 -3.16 5.47 -26.68
C PHE A 120 -2.21 5.10 -27.82
N SER A 121 -1.27 6.00 -28.09
CA SER A 121 -0.05 5.67 -28.80
C SER A 121 0.89 4.86 -27.91
N PRO A 122 1.95 4.22 -28.47
CA PRO A 122 2.97 3.56 -27.66
C PRO A 122 3.59 4.49 -26.61
N ASP A 123 3.82 5.76 -26.95
CA ASP A 123 4.47 6.73 -26.06
C ASP A 123 3.61 7.10 -24.84
N ASP A 124 2.28 7.01 -24.94
CA ASP A 124 1.35 7.32 -23.84
C ASP A 124 1.46 6.37 -22.64
N HIS A 125 2.13 5.23 -22.82
CA HIS A 125 2.37 4.23 -21.78
C HIS A 125 3.63 4.54 -20.96
N ASN A 126 4.50 5.41 -21.47
CA ASN A 126 5.75 5.74 -20.80
C ASN A 126 5.56 6.90 -19.81
N PRO A 127 6.16 6.82 -18.61
CA PRO A 127 6.25 7.98 -17.73
C PRO A 127 7.16 9.06 -18.35
N PHE A 128 6.91 10.31 -17.99
CA PHE A 128 7.66 11.46 -18.52
C PHE A 128 8.66 11.97 -17.48
N SER A 129 9.95 11.90 -17.80
CA SER A 129 10.98 12.51 -16.96
C SER A 129 11.02 14.02 -17.14
N THR A 130 10.98 14.76 -16.05
CA THR A 130 11.15 16.22 -16.02
C THR A 130 12.27 16.60 -15.05
N ASP A 131 12.80 17.83 -15.14
CA ASP A 131 13.78 18.36 -14.18
C ASP A 131 13.28 18.33 -12.72
N LYS A 132 11.96 18.23 -12.52
CA LYS A 132 11.30 18.16 -11.21
C LYS A 132 10.96 16.73 -10.78
N GLY A 133 11.39 15.72 -11.54
CA GLY A 133 11.11 14.31 -11.31
C GLY A 133 10.24 13.66 -12.39
N GLU A 134 9.90 12.40 -12.17
CA GLU A 134 9.08 11.61 -13.09
C GLU A 134 7.59 11.94 -12.93
N SER A 135 6.92 12.24 -14.04
CA SER A 135 5.47 12.38 -14.13
C SER A 135 4.85 11.09 -14.65
N PRO A 136 3.68 10.67 -14.13
CA PRO A 136 3.00 9.46 -14.59
C PRO A 136 2.70 9.45 -16.09
N SER A 137 2.66 8.26 -16.67
CA SER A 137 2.21 8.05 -18.05
C SER A 137 0.79 8.60 -18.27
N VAL A 138 0.43 8.86 -19.53
CA VAL A 138 -0.92 9.33 -19.87
C VAL A 138 -1.95 8.26 -19.50
N VAL A 139 -1.66 7.00 -19.80
CA VAL A 139 -2.51 5.85 -19.44
C VAL A 139 -2.79 5.81 -17.94
N LEU A 140 -1.75 5.88 -17.10
CA LEU A 140 -1.90 5.84 -15.65
C LEU A 140 -2.70 7.05 -15.13
N ARG A 141 -2.41 8.24 -15.65
CA ARG A 141 -3.12 9.48 -15.26
C ARG A 141 -4.60 9.43 -15.60
N LEU A 142 -4.97 8.99 -16.80
CA LEU A 142 -6.37 8.89 -17.21
C LEU A 142 -7.11 7.78 -16.46
N ALA A 143 -6.46 6.65 -16.20
CA ALA A 143 -7.05 5.58 -15.38
C ALA A 143 -7.38 6.07 -13.96
N ARG A 144 -6.48 6.82 -13.33
CA ARG A 144 -6.76 7.45 -12.04
C ARG A 144 -7.88 8.49 -12.10
N MET A 145 -7.93 9.31 -13.15
CA MET A 145 -9.01 10.29 -13.33
C MET A 145 -10.38 9.61 -13.40
N VAL A 146 -10.51 8.54 -14.20
CA VAL A 146 -11.71 7.71 -14.30
C VAL A 146 -12.06 7.07 -12.96
N ALA A 147 -11.07 6.53 -12.24
CA ALA A 147 -11.29 5.92 -10.95
C ALA A 147 -11.84 6.92 -9.91
N VAL A 148 -11.24 8.12 -9.83
CA VAL A 148 -11.69 9.16 -8.91
C VAL A 148 -13.07 9.69 -9.28
N ASN A 149 -13.39 9.83 -10.58
CA ASN A 149 -14.74 10.16 -11.01
C ASN A 149 -15.77 9.14 -10.51
N TYR A 150 -15.53 7.85 -10.72
CA TYR A 150 -16.40 6.78 -10.22
C TYR A 150 -16.55 6.87 -8.70
N LEU A 151 -15.43 7.01 -7.97
CA LEU A 151 -15.42 7.04 -6.51
C LEU A 151 -16.10 8.28 -5.89
N HIS A 152 -16.19 9.38 -6.61
CA HIS A 152 -16.96 10.55 -6.16
C HIS A 152 -18.47 10.32 -6.19
N LYS A 153 -18.96 9.52 -7.15
CA LYS A 153 -20.40 9.28 -7.37
C LYS A 153 -20.85 7.93 -6.83
N GLY A 154 -19.92 7.02 -6.58
CA GLY A 154 -20.20 5.67 -6.12
C GLY A 154 -21.11 4.92 -7.09
N LEU A 155 -22.16 4.30 -6.54
CA LEU A 155 -23.14 3.53 -7.31
C LEU A 155 -24.02 4.40 -8.22
N ASP A 156 -24.09 5.72 -7.97
CA ASP A 156 -24.80 6.67 -8.83
C ASP A 156 -23.96 7.11 -10.05
N SER A 157 -22.72 6.62 -10.18
CA SER A 157 -21.87 6.90 -11.34
C SER A 157 -22.49 6.33 -12.62
N PRO A 158 -22.52 7.09 -13.73
CA PRO A 158 -22.92 6.55 -15.03
C PRO A 158 -21.84 5.64 -15.65
N LEU A 159 -20.65 5.54 -15.03
CA LEU A 159 -19.56 4.71 -15.54
C LEU A 159 -19.79 3.24 -15.16
N PRO A 160 -19.86 2.30 -16.13
CA PRO A 160 -20.02 0.89 -15.81
C PRO A 160 -18.82 0.37 -15.02
N VAL A 161 -19.04 -0.11 -13.79
CA VAL A 161 -17.97 -0.59 -12.89
C VAL A 161 -17.06 -1.63 -13.54
N SER A 162 -17.62 -2.53 -14.35
CA SER A 162 -16.86 -3.55 -15.07
C SER A 162 -15.87 -2.95 -16.07
N ARG A 163 -16.25 -1.88 -16.77
CA ARG A 163 -15.38 -1.15 -17.70
C ARG A 163 -14.33 -0.34 -16.96
N VAL A 164 -14.69 0.29 -15.84
CA VAL A 164 -13.72 0.97 -14.96
C VAL A 164 -12.66 -0.02 -14.51
N VAL A 165 -13.05 -1.15 -13.91
CA VAL A 165 -12.11 -2.18 -13.43
C VAL A 165 -11.24 -2.73 -14.56
N ALA A 166 -11.82 -2.98 -15.75
CA ALA A 166 -11.06 -3.45 -16.92
C ALA A 166 -10.01 -2.42 -17.38
N PHE A 167 -10.36 -1.13 -17.40
CA PHE A 167 -9.43 -0.08 -17.79
C PHE A 167 -8.31 0.13 -16.76
N LEU A 168 -8.64 0.06 -15.47
CA LEU A 168 -7.65 0.10 -14.38
C LEU A 168 -6.67 -1.08 -14.47
N LYS A 169 -7.18 -2.29 -14.78
CA LYS A 169 -6.33 -3.45 -15.02
C LYS A 169 -5.42 -3.24 -16.23
N TYR A 170 -5.96 -2.76 -17.35
CA TYR A 170 -5.16 -2.41 -18.52
C TYR A 170 -4.01 -1.46 -18.16
N ALA A 171 -4.29 -0.39 -17.42
CA ALA A 171 -3.26 0.57 -17.02
C ALA A 171 -2.21 -0.03 -16.08
N LEU A 172 -2.60 -0.89 -15.12
CA LEU A 172 -1.65 -1.60 -14.26
C LEU A 172 -0.73 -2.53 -15.06
N ASP A 173 -1.28 -3.23 -16.05
CA ASP A 173 -0.58 -4.25 -16.83
C ASP A 173 0.28 -3.66 -17.97
N LYS A 174 -0.14 -2.52 -18.56
CA LYS A 174 0.44 -1.98 -19.80
C LYS A 174 1.18 -0.66 -19.66
N ALA A 175 0.93 0.12 -18.61
CA ALA A 175 1.72 1.33 -18.40
C ALA A 175 3.14 0.94 -17.93
N GLU A 176 4.16 1.65 -18.38
CA GLU A 176 5.56 1.39 -18.02
C GLU A 176 5.98 2.11 -16.73
N ASP A 177 5.03 2.72 -16.01
CA ASP A 177 5.27 3.34 -14.71
C ASP A 177 5.82 2.31 -13.71
N SER A 178 6.74 2.77 -12.85
CA SER A 178 7.30 1.96 -11.78
C SER A 178 6.21 1.36 -10.86
N PRO A 179 6.46 0.23 -10.19
CA PRO A 179 5.53 -0.33 -9.21
C PRO A 179 5.11 0.67 -8.13
N GLN A 180 6.03 1.57 -7.73
CA GLN A 180 5.74 2.64 -6.78
C GLN A 180 4.80 3.70 -7.38
N GLY A 181 4.96 4.04 -8.67
CA GLY A 181 4.08 4.96 -9.39
C GLY A 181 2.64 4.43 -9.50
N LYS A 182 2.48 3.11 -9.62
CA LYS A 182 1.18 2.43 -9.77
C LYS A 182 0.39 2.22 -8.46
N ILE A 183 1.01 2.42 -7.29
CA ILE A 183 0.39 2.10 -5.99
C ILE A 183 -0.95 2.81 -5.75
N TRP A 184 -1.07 4.06 -6.21
CA TRP A 184 -2.30 4.83 -6.09
C TRP A 184 -3.42 4.27 -6.96
N LEU A 185 -3.10 3.76 -8.16
CA LEU A 185 -4.08 3.10 -9.01
C LEU A 185 -4.53 1.76 -8.41
N GLU A 186 -3.62 1.00 -7.79
CA GLU A 186 -3.99 -0.20 -7.03
C GLU A 186 -4.93 0.13 -5.86
N TYR A 187 -4.65 1.21 -5.12
CA TYR A 187 -5.50 1.68 -4.05
C TYR A 187 -6.88 2.15 -4.54
N ASP A 188 -6.92 2.92 -5.63
CA ASP A 188 -8.16 3.35 -6.27
C ASP A 188 -9.01 2.16 -6.74
N LYS A 189 -8.36 1.13 -7.33
CA LYS A 189 -9.02 -0.14 -7.71
C LYS A 189 -9.63 -0.87 -6.50
N ALA A 190 -8.90 -0.94 -5.39
CA ALA A 190 -9.41 -1.56 -4.16
C ALA A 190 -10.65 -0.82 -3.62
N ARG A 191 -10.62 0.52 -3.61
CA ARG A 191 -11.76 1.36 -3.22
C ARG A 191 -12.98 1.16 -4.11
N ILE A 192 -12.76 0.99 -5.42
CA ILE A 192 -13.85 0.72 -6.37
C ILE A 192 -14.52 -0.61 -6.05
N PHE A 193 -13.75 -1.65 -5.74
CA PHE A 193 -14.32 -2.94 -5.32
C PHE A 193 -15.16 -2.83 -4.04
N VAL A 194 -14.69 -2.09 -3.02
CA VAL A 194 -15.50 -1.80 -1.82
C VAL A 194 -16.81 -1.11 -2.20
N THR A 195 -16.71 -0.04 -2.98
CA THR A 195 -17.86 0.76 -3.41
C THR A 195 -18.88 -0.06 -4.22
N ALA A 196 -18.40 -1.03 -4.98
CA ALA A 196 -19.21 -1.95 -5.76
C ALA A 196 -19.74 -3.16 -4.96
N GLY A 197 -19.42 -3.26 -3.66
CA GLY A 197 -19.81 -4.39 -2.81
C GLY A 197 -19.00 -5.68 -3.02
N ASP A 198 -17.95 -5.65 -3.85
CA ASP A 198 -17.08 -6.81 -4.07
C ASP A 198 -15.98 -6.91 -3.02
N ILE A 199 -16.39 -7.33 -1.83
CA ILE A 199 -15.51 -7.33 -0.66
C ILE A 199 -14.32 -8.29 -0.81
N VAL A 200 -14.49 -9.42 -1.51
CA VAL A 200 -13.42 -10.40 -1.72
C VAL A 200 -12.31 -9.79 -2.57
N ARG A 201 -12.64 -9.25 -3.76
CA ARG A 201 -11.63 -8.60 -4.62
C ARG A 201 -11.07 -7.33 -4.00
N ALA A 202 -11.87 -6.60 -3.23
CA ALA A 202 -11.38 -5.44 -2.48
C ALA A 202 -10.29 -5.83 -1.50
N ARG A 203 -10.51 -6.89 -0.73
CA ARG A 203 -9.56 -7.38 0.27
C ARG A 203 -8.25 -7.80 -0.38
N ASP A 204 -8.31 -8.60 -1.44
CA ASP A 204 -7.11 -9.03 -2.19
C ASP A 204 -6.33 -7.82 -2.74
N ALA A 205 -7.04 -6.82 -3.29
CA ALA A 205 -6.41 -5.60 -3.78
C ALA A 205 -5.76 -4.78 -2.65
N TYR A 206 -6.40 -4.63 -1.50
CA TYR A 206 -5.79 -3.96 -0.33
C TYR A 206 -4.59 -4.72 0.23
N LEU A 207 -4.61 -6.06 0.22
CA LEU A 207 -3.46 -6.87 0.62
C LEU A 207 -2.25 -6.61 -0.30
N SER A 208 -2.47 -6.47 -1.62
CA SER A 208 -1.41 -6.07 -2.56
C SER A 208 -0.80 -4.71 -2.20
N VAL A 209 -1.64 -3.72 -1.91
CA VAL A 209 -1.21 -2.38 -1.51
C VAL A 209 -0.41 -2.43 -0.20
N LEU A 210 -0.93 -3.14 0.81
CA LEU A 210 -0.31 -3.25 2.12
C LEU A 210 1.08 -3.89 2.06
N ARG A 211 1.33 -4.86 1.17
CA ARG A 211 2.67 -5.45 0.99
C ARG A 211 3.76 -4.38 0.80
N ASN A 212 3.44 -3.31 0.08
CA ASN A 212 4.37 -2.21 -0.19
C ASN A 212 4.23 -1.03 0.79
N LYS A 213 3.07 -0.90 1.44
CA LYS A 213 2.67 0.27 2.24
C LYS A 213 2.24 -0.06 3.67
N ARG A 214 2.86 -1.08 4.29
CA ARG A 214 2.56 -1.51 5.68
C ARG A 214 2.74 -0.41 6.74
N GLY A 215 3.59 0.59 6.50
CA GLY A 215 3.80 1.71 7.42
C GLY A 215 2.83 2.88 7.23
N GLU A 216 1.86 2.76 6.33
CA GLU A 216 0.97 3.86 5.96
C GLU A 216 -0.43 3.66 6.53
N SER A 217 -0.92 4.61 7.31
CA SER A 217 -2.24 4.54 7.96
C SER A 217 -3.39 4.33 6.97
N TRP A 218 -3.36 5.02 5.83
CA TRP A 218 -4.41 4.98 4.80
C TRP A 218 -4.60 3.60 4.17
N ALA A 219 -3.55 2.77 4.13
CA ALA A 219 -3.63 1.41 3.58
C ALA A 219 -4.39 0.48 4.54
N TRP A 220 -4.12 0.60 5.84
CA TRP A 220 -4.83 -0.13 6.89
C TRP A 220 -6.30 0.29 7.01
N PHE A 221 -6.59 1.59 6.96
CA PHE A 221 -7.97 2.07 6.95
C PHE A 221 -8.75 1.55 5.73
N GLY A 222 -8.08 1.45 4.57
CA GLY A 222 -8.64 0.83 3.37
C GLY A 222 -9.02 -0.64 3.59
N LEU A 223 -8.09 -1.44 4.13
CA LEU A 223 -8.36 -2.85 4.44
C LEU A 223 -9.51 -3.01 5.45
N ALA A 224 -9.56 -2.14 6.48
CA ALA A 224 -10.63 -2.17 7.48
C ALA A 224 -12.03 -2.03 6.89
N LYS A 225 -12.20 -1.25 5.81
CA LYS A 225 -13.47 -1.12 5.08
C LYS A 225 -13.95 -2.44 4.46
N THR A 226 -13.09 -3.43 4.30
CA THR A 226 -13.48 -4.77 3.82
C THR A 226 -14.02 -5.68 4.93
N TYR A 227 -14.09 -5.18 6.15
CA TYR A 227 -14.56 -5.88 7.35
C TYR A 227 -15.69 -5.13 8.06
N GLU A 228 -16.45 -4.27 7.37
CA GLU A 228 -17.51 -3.48 8.00
C GLU A 228 -18.60 -4.32 8.69
N ASN A 229 -18.84 -5.54 8.20
CA ASN A 229 -19.77 -6.49 8.82
C ASN A 229 -19.15 -7.29 9.98
N GLU A 230 -17.89 -7.03 10.32
CA GLU A 230 -17.11 -7.71 11.35
C GLU A 230 -16.39 -6.65 12.22
N PRO A 231 -17.15 -5.90 13.04
CA PRO A 231 -16.68 -4.66 13.66
C PRO A 231 -15.42 -4.83 14.51
N GLU A 232 -15.27 -5.95 15.22
CA GLU A 232 -14.04 -6.25 15.98
C GLU A 232 -12.78 -6.28 15.08
N LYS A 233 -12.89 -6.84 13.88
CA LYS A 233 -11.78 -6.89 12.92
C LYS A 233 -11.52 -5.51 12.32
N ALA A 234 -12.58 -4.77 12.00
CA ALA A 234 -12.47 -3.41 11.49
C ALA A 234 -11.81 -2.48 12.53
N ILE A 235 -12.23 -2.55 13.80
CA ILE A 235 -11.63 -1.83 14.92
C ILE A 235 -10.14 -2.17 15.02
N CYS A 236 -9.80 -3.46 15.04
CA CYS A 236 -8.40 -3.91 15.12
C CYS A 236 -7.52 -3.32 14.00
N LEU A 237 -8.03 -3.32 12.76
CA LEU A 237 -7.33 -2.78 11.59
C LEU A 237 -7.24 -1.26 11.60
N VAL A 238 -8.30 -0.55 11.98
CA VAL A 238 -8.30 0.91 12.11
C VAL A 238 -7.33 1.35 13.21
N SER A 239 -7.37 0.69 14.37
CA SER A 239 -6.46 0.96 15.47
C SER A 239 -5.01 0.75 15.06
N PHE A 240 -4.70 -0.35 14.35
CA PHE A 240 -3.35 -0.53 13.80
C PHE A 240 -2.96 0.59 12.82
N GLY A 241 -3.87 1.00 11.93
CA GLY A 241 -3.65 2.14 11.04
C GLY A 241 -3.35 3.45 11.79
N LEU A 242 -3.99 3.68 12.94
CA LEU A 242 -3.73 4.83 13.80
C LEU A 242 -2.32 4.79 14.41
N THR A 243 -1.81 3.61 14.77
CA THR A 243 -0.40 3.48 15.23
C THR A 243 0.63 3.82 14.14
N CYS A 244 0.22 3.75 12.87
CA CYS A 244 1.05 4.14 11.72
C CYS A 244 0.88 5.62 11.33
N ALA A 245 -0.04 6.37 11.94
CA ALA A 245 -0.32 7.76 11.60
C ALA A 245 0.62 8.71 12.38
N HIS A 246 1.80 8.97 11.83
CA HIS A 246 2.80 9.84 12.49
C HIS A 246 2.42 11.33 12.48
N ASP A 247 1.78 11.82 11.41
CA ASP A 247 1.21 13.17 11.37
C ASP A 247 -0.27 13.11 11.82
N PRO A 248 -0.70 13.94 12.78
CA PRO A 248 -2.08 13.96 13.26
C PRO A 248 -3.14 14.06 12.13
N LYS A 249 -2.83 14.75 11.02
CA LYS A 249 -3.75 14.90 9.88
C LYS A 249 -4.09 13.57 9.23
N PHE A 250 -3.14 12.62 9.22
CA PHE A 250 -3.36 11.28 8.68
C PHE A 250 -4.12 10.36 9.64
N SER A 251 -4.32 10.75 10.90
CA SER A 251 -5.14 10.01 11.87
C SER A 251 -6.64 10.30 11.72
N ILE A 252 -7.00 11.45 11.13
CA ILE A 252 -8.39 11.93 11.03
C ILE A 252 -9.36 10.86 10.49
N PRO A 253 -9.09 10.20 9.33
CA PRO A 253 -10.03 9.18 8.82
C PRO A 253 -10.16 7.98 9.75
N GLY A 254 -9.07 7.61 10.44
CA GLY A 254 -9.06 6.52 11.40
C GLY A 254 -9.83 6.86 12.67
N LEU A 255 -9.69 8.07 13.22
CA LEU A 255 -10.39 8.50 14.43
C LEU A 255 -11.90 8.59 14.22
N VAL A 256 -12.34 9.14 13.07
CA VAL A 256 -13.76 9.12 12.70
C VAL A 256 -14.27 7.69 12.66
N ARG A 257 -13.57 6.80 11.95
CA ARG A 257 -14.03 5.43 11.79
C ARG A 257 -13.99 4.63 13.09
N LEU A 258 -12.98 4.85 13.92
CA LEU A 258 -12.86 4.22 15.23
C LEU A 258 -14.03 4.64 16.14
N ALA A 259 -14.36 5.93 16.18
CA ALA A 259 -15.48 6.45 16.96
C ALA A 259 -16.82 5.82 16.52
N GLU A 260 -17.09 5.76 15.21
CA GLU A 260 -18.28 5.10 14.67
C GLU A 260 -18.37 3.63 15.08
N LEU A 261 -17.28 2.87 14.90
CA LEU A 261 -17.26 1.44 15.20
C LEU A 261 -17.39 1.14 16.69
N LEU A 262 -16.71 1.91 17.54
CA LEU A 262 -16.81 1.77 19.00
C LEU A 262 -18.20 2.14 19.51
N ALA A 263 -18.82 3.18 18.94
CA ALA A 263 -20.21 3.52 19.27
C ALA A 263 -21.17 2.42 18.83
N GLN A 264 -20.97 1.82 17.66
CA GLN A 264 -21.77 0.68 17.17
C GLN A 264 -21.66 -0.55 18.08
N THR A 265 -20.51 -0.77 18.72
CA THR A 265 -20.30 -1.88 19.67
C THR A 265 -20.62 -1.52 21.13
N GLY A 266 -21.12 -0.30 21.40
CA GLY A 266 -21.49 0.14 22.74
C GLY A 266 -20.33 0.62 23.62
N VAL A 267 -19.13 0.76 23.06
CA VAL A 267 -17.91 1.23 23.76
C VAL A 267 -17.84 2.76 23.68
N TYR A 268 -18.79 3.43 24.32
CA TYR A 268 -19.00 4.88 24.17
C TYR A 268 -17.89 5.76 24.75
N ASP A 269 -17.22 5.31 25.81
CA ASP A 269 -16.10 6.04 26.44
C ASP A 269 -14.97 6.30 25.42
N TYR A 270 -14.44 5.23 24.82
CA TYR A 270 -13.37 5.34 23.83
C TYR A 270 -13.85 5.92 22.49
N ALA A 271 -15.13 5.76 22.13
CA ALA A 271 -15.71 6.46 20.99
C ALA A 271 -15.66 7.99 21.19
N SER A 272 -16.01 8.45 22.39
CA SER A 272 -15.96 9.86 22.76
C SER A 272 -14.53 10.39 22.82
N LYS A 273 -13.60 9.65 23.44
CA LYS A 273 -12.17 10.01 23.46
C LYS A 273 -11.58 10.17 22.06
N ALA A 274 -11.94 9.28 21.13
CA ALA A 274 -11.52 9.40 19.72
C ALA A 274 -12.04 10.69 19.06
N LEU A 275 -13.30 11.07 19.32
CA LEU A 275 -13.86 12.34 18.83
C LEU A 275 -13.22 13.58 19.49
N ILE A 276 -12.90 13.53 20.79
CA ILE A 276 -12.18 14.62 21.48
C ILE A 276 -10.80 14.83 20.85
N LYS A 277 -10.05 13.75 20.60
CA LYS A 277 -8.76 13.83 19.90
C LYS A 277 -8.93 14.40 18.48
N LEU A 278 -9.96 13.98 17.76
CA LEU A 278 -10.29 14.47 16.43
C LEU A 278 -10.60 15.97 16.41
N THR A 279 -11.46 16.46 17.31
CA THR A 279 -11.84 17.89 17.38
C THR A 279 -10.65 18.77 17.77
N LYS A 280 -9.77 18.27 18.65
CA LYS A 280 -8.50 18.94 18.97
C LYS A 280 -7.63 19.12 17.72
N ILE A 281 -7.49 18.09 16.87
CA ILE A 281 -6.71 18.21 15.62
C ILE A 281 -7.30 19.30 14.71
N TYR A 282 -8.62 19.40 14.58
CA TYR A 282 -9.27 20.46 13.80
C TYR A 282 -9.01 21.85 14.40
N SER A 283 -9.18 21.99 15.72
CA SER A 283 -8.93 23.24 16.45
C SER A 283 -7.48 23.70 16.32
N ASP A 284 -6.51 22.81 16.54
CA ASP A 284 -5.07 23.09 16.46
C ASP A 284 -4.64 23.54 15.05
N ASN A 285 -5.41 23.16 14.01
CA ASN A 285 -5.17 23.58 12.63
C ASN A 285 -6.08 24.73 12.17
N GLY A 286 -6.95 25.27 13.03
CA GLY A 286 -7.89 26.34 12.68
C GLY A 286 -8.96 25.92 11.66
N TRP A 287 -9.33 24.64 11.62
CA TRP A 287 -10.30 24.10 10.67
C TRP A 287 -11.70 24.00 11.28
N ALA A 288 -12.72 24.33 10.49
CA ALA A 288 -14.10 24.03 10.83
C ALA A 288 -14.35 22.51 10.75
N LEU A 289 -15.13 21.98 11.70
CA LEU A 289 -15.57 20.59 11.68
C LEU A 289 -16.44 20.32 10.46
N LYS A 290 -16.32 19.12 9.90
CA LYS A 290 -17.24 18.64 8.86
C LYS A 290 -18.58 18.27 9.49
N ASP A 291 -19.67 18.43 8.75
CA ASP A 291 -21.03 18.13 9.21
C ASP A 291 -21.17 16.73 9.81
N SER A 292 -20.56 15.73 9.18
CA SER A 292 -20.56 14.35 9.69
C SER A 292 -19.89 14.20 11.06
N ILE A 293 -18.90 15.05 11.38
CA ILE A 293 -18.25 15.05 12.70
C ILE A 293 -19.13 15.78 13.71
N VAL A 294 -19.77 16.88 13.30
CA VAL A 294 -20.72 17.62 14.14
C VAL A 294 -21.89 16.72 14.57
N GLU A 295 -22.41 15.91 13.65
CA GLU A 295 -23.46 14.92 13.91
C GLU A 295 -23.00 13.87 14.95
N LEU A 296 -21.80 13.31 14.78
CA LEU A 296 -21.22 12.38 15.74
C LEU A 296 -21.05 13.00 17.13
N THR A 297 -20.55 14.23 17.22
CA THR A 297 -20.40 14.95 18.51
C THR A 297 -21.73 15.43 19.12
N SER A 298 -22.84 15.32 18.38
CA SER A 298 -24.18 15.63 18.89
C SER A 298 -24.92 14.38 19.38
N SER A 299 -24.31 13.20 19.28
CA SER A 299 -24.93 11.94 19.67
C SER A 299 -25.09 11.84 21.19
N ALA A 300 -26.16 11.17 21.64
CA ALA A 300 -26.47 11.04 23.07
C ALA A 300 -25.41 10.29 23.90
N TRP A 301 -24.56 9.50 23.24
CA TRP A 301 -23.47 8.77 23.87
C TRP A 301 -22.17 9.58 23.99
N PHE A 302 -22.07 10.73 23.32
CA PHE A 302 -20.86 11.54 23.32
C PHE A 302 -20.70 12.30 24.63
N ASP A 303 -19.54 12.12 25.27
CA ASP A 303 -19.17 12.86 26.47
C ASP A 303 -17.85 13.62 26.24
N ALA A 304 -17.94 14.95 26.19
CA ALA A 304 -16.81 15.84 25.97
C ALA A 304 -15.93 16.05 27.22
N SER A 305 -16.34 15.55 28.39
CA SER A 305 -15.64 15.74 29.66
C SER A 305 -14.57 14.68 29.94
N LEU A 306 -14.52 13.63 29.10
CA LEU A 306 -13.62 12.50 29.27
C LEU A 306 -12.16 12.87 29.02
N ASP A 307 -11.28 12.35 29.88
CA ASP A 307 -9.83 12.45 29.69
C ASP A 307 -9.36 11.50 28.58
N THR A 308 -8.43 11.97 27.74
CA THR A 308 -7.95 11.19 26.58
C THR A 308 -6.55 10.60 26.78
N SER A 309 -5.98 10.67 27.98
CA SER A 309 -4.58 10.30 28.22
C SER A 309 -4.30 8.81 27.99
N ASP A 310 -5.31 7.95 28.15
CA ASP A 310 -5.23 6.50 27.95
C ASP A 310 -5.57 6.04 26.52
N LEU A 311 -6.07 6.93 25.66
CA LEU A 311 -6.56 6.58 24.33
C LEU A 311 -5.49 5.91 23.47
N ASP A 312 -4.26 6.43 23.48
CA ASP A 312 -3.19 5.89 22.63
C ASP A 312 -2.79 4.48 23.07
N ALA A 313 -2.71 4.22 24.37
CA ALA A 313 -2.45 2.88 24.90
C ALA A 313 -3.59 1.90 24.55
N HIS A 314 -4.85 2.35 24.64
CA HIS A 314 -5.98 1.52 24.26
C HIS A 314 -6.03 1.24 22.75
N VAL A 315 -5.66 2.22 21.91
CA VAL A 315 -5.51 2.01 20.46
C VAL A 315 -4.42 0.97 20.16
N GLU A 316 -3.29 1.01 20.86
CA GLU A 316 -2.24 -0.01 20.72
C GLU A 316 -2.73 -1.40 21.13
N GLU A 317 -3.53 -1.50 22.21
CA GLU A 317 -4.17 -2.75 22.64
C GLU A 317 -5.13 -3.31 21.57
N LEU A 318 -6.03 -2.47 21.06
CA LEU A 318 -6.97 -2.85 20.01
C LEU A 318 -6.26 -3.28 18.71
N ALA A 319 -5.09 -2.73 18.42
CA ALA A 319 -4.30 -3.04 17.24
C ALA A 319 -3.65 -4.45 17.29
N ILE A 320 -3.63 -5.11 18.45
CA ILE A 320 -3.00 -6.42 18.62
C ILE A 320 -3.60 -7.44 17.65
N GLY A 321 -2.71 -8.08 16.89
CA GLY A 321 -3.09 -9.12 15.93
C GLY A 321 -3.59 -8.61 14.57
N ALA A 322 -3.66 -7.29 14.31
CA ALA A 322 -4.11 -6.73 13.03
C ALA A 322 -3.34 -7.30 11.82
N ASN A 323 -2.05 -7.55 11.99
CA ASN A 323 -1.19 -8.14 10.97
C ASN A 323 -1.72 -9.46 10.41
N LYS A 324 -2.44 -10.28 11.21
CA LYS A 324 -2.99 -11.55 10.73
C LYS A 324 -4.01 -11.38 9.59
N TYR A 325 -4.66 -10.22 9.54
CA TYR A 325 -5.65 -9.88 8.51
C TYR A 325 -5.02 -9.24 7.26
N ALA A 326 -3.74 -8.84 7.34
CA ALA A 326 -2.97 -8.26 6.25
C ALA A 326 -2.09 -9.30 5.53
N MET A 327 -2.41 -10.59 5.67
CA MET A 327 -1.63 -11.72 5.18
C MET A 327 -2.53 -12.73 4.48
N ALA A 328 -2.01 -13.37 3.44
CA ALA A 328 -2.74 -14.39 2.67
C ALA A 328 -2.78 -15.74 3.40
N LYS A 329 -1.64 -16.18 3.95
CA LYS A 329 -1.51 -17.42 4.74
C LYS A 329 -0.67 -17.17 6.00
N PRO A 330 -1.24 -16.53 7.04
CA PRO A 330 -0.54 -16.28 8.29
C PRO A 330 -0.11 -17.59 8.95
N THR A 331 1.19 -17.74 9.17
CA THR A 331 1.79 -18.97 9.67
C THR A 331 2.82 -18.66 10.75
N TYR A 332 2.82 -19.45 11.81
CA TYR A 332 3.91 -19.47 12.77
C TYR A 332 4.88 -20.60 12.44
N LEU A 333 6.17 -20.28 12.35
CA LEU A 333 7.23 -21.26 12.12
C LEU A 333 8.31 -21.09 13.19
N SER A 334 8.88 -22.20 13.65
CA SER A 334 10.02 -22.17 14.56
C SER A 334 11.30 -22.41 13.77
N GLY A 335 12.36 -21.72 14.14
CA GLY A 335 13.64 -21.82 13.48
C GLY A 335 14.80 -21.37 14.35
N VAL A 336 15.94 -21.17 13.70
CA VAL A 336 17.16 -20.67 14.35
C VAL A 336 17.78 -19.56 13.53
N LEU A 337 18.30 -18.54 14.20
CA LEU A 337 19.00 -17.45 13.54
C LEU A 337 20.30 -17.98 12.95
N LEU A 338 20.38 -18.05 11.62
CA LEU A 338 21.50 -18.63 10.89
C LEU A 338 22.66 -17.66 10.75
N SER A 339 22.35 -16.42 10.39
CA SER A 339 23.35 -15.37 10.19
C SER A 339 22.71 -13.98 10.29
N VAL A 340 23.53 -12.99 10.64
CA VAL A 340 23.18 -11.57 10.50
C VAL A 340 23.68 -11.11 9.14
N HIS A 341 22.88 -10.34 8.39
CA HIS A 341 23.33 -9.78 7.11
C HIS A 341 24.51 -8.84 7.36
N GLU A 342 25.44 -8.76 6.41
CA GLU A 342 26.64 -7.91 6.52
C GLU A 342 26.30 -6.44 6.81
N SER A 343 25.17 -5.97 6.28
CA SER A 343 24.66 -4.61 6.53
C SER A 343 24.17 -4.35 7.97
N GLY A 344 23.99 -5.40 8.78
CA GLY A 344 23.37 -5.33 10.11
C GLY A 344 21.87 -4.97 10.09
N LYS A 345 21.25 -4.83 8.92
CA LYS A 345 19.84 -4.42 8.77
C LYS A 345 18.84 -5.58 8.77
N GLY A 346 19.32 -6.81 8.85
CA GLY A 346 18.48 -8.01 8.87
C GLY A 346 19.27 -9.26 9.22
N ALA A 347 18.56 -10.38 9.27
CA ALA A 347 19.12 -11.68 9.57
C ALA A 347 18.43 -12.77 8.74
N THR A 348 19.16 -13.87 8.51
CA THR A 348 18.63 -15.08 7.91
C THR A 348 18.18 -16.03 9.00
N ILE A 349 16.95 -16.53 8.90
CA ILE A 349 16.37 -17.50 9.83
C ILE A 349 16.21 -18.82 9.08
N TYR A 350 16.78 -19.88 9.63
CA TYR A 350 16.66 -21.24 9.11
C TYR A 350 15.46 -21.93 9.77
N ILE A 351 14.54 -22.48 8.97
CA ILE A 351 13.39 -23.24 9.47
C ILE A 351 13.65 -24.74 9.33
N HIS A 352 13.94 -25.18 8.09
CA HIS A 352 14.31 -26.55 7.76
C HIS A 352 15.13 -26.56 6.46
N ARG A 353 15.57 -27.74 5.99
CA ARG A 353 16.56 -27.88 4.90
C ARG A 353 16.19 -27.18 3.60
N ASP A 354 14.89 -27.05 3.33
CA ASP A 354 14.33 -26.47 2.11
C ASP A 354 13.74 -25.05 2.33
N LEU A 355 13.82 -24.50 3.54
CA LEU A 355 13.15 -23.24 3.86
C LEU A 355 13.96 -22.34 4.79
N LYS A 356 14.17 -21.11 4.32
CA LYS A 356 14.83 -20.03 5.06
C LYS A 356 14.09 -18.73 4.82
N PHE A 357 14.14 -17.85 5.81
CA PHE A 357 13.55 -16.52 5.75
C PHE A 357 14.61 -15.44 5.91
N SER A 358 14.36 -14.29 5.28
CA SER A 358 15.09 -13.05 5.51
C SER A 358 14.22 -12.12 6.35
N ALA A 359 14.66 -11.80 7.56
CA ALA A 359 13.93 -10.93 8.49
C ALA A 359 14.65 -9.59 8.64
N ARG A 360 13.90 -8.49 8.57
CA ARG A 360 14.44 -7.13 8.78
C ARG A 360 14.64 -6.86 10.28
N LYS A 361 15.64 -6.06 10.64
CA LYS A 361 15.92 -5.66 12.04
C LYS A 361 14.68 -5.13 12.78
N ALA A 362 13.79 -4.45 12.07
CA ALA A 362 12.57 -3.85 12.63
C ALA A 362 11.56 -4.86 13.19
N VAL A 363 11.60 -6.13 12.76
CA VAL A 363 10.64 -7.15 13.21
C VAL A 363 11.13 -7.94 14.42
N PHE A 364 12.34 -7.65 14.90
CA PHE A 364 12.89 -8.23 16.12
C PHE A 364 12.51 -7.37 17.33
N GLU A 365 12.32 -8.02 18.48
CA GLU A 365 12.09 -7.37 19.75
C GLU A 365 13.15 -6.28 20.04
N ASN A 366 12.69 -5.10 20.47
CA ASN A 366 13.54 -3.92 20.73
C ASN A 366 14.45 -3.53 19.54
N ARG A 367 14.07 -3.94 18.32
CA ARG A 367 14.86 -3.78 17.09
C ARG A 367 16.29 -4.32 17.24
N LYS A 368 16.48 -5.37 18.05
CA LYS A 368 17.79 -5.96 18.34
C LYS A 368 17.85 -7.38 17.79
N ILE A 369 18.71 -7.58 16.81
CA ILE A 369 18.94 -8.91 16.23
C ILE A 369 19.76 -9.73 17.24
N PRO A 370 19.29 -10.92 17.67
CA PRO A 370 20.04 -11.77 18.58
C PRO A 370 21.23 -12.43 17.86
N LYS A 371 22.10 -13.09 18.62
CA LYS A 371 23.26 -13.77 18.03
C LYS A 371 22.80 -14.96 17.17
N PRO A 372 23.57 -15.36 16.13
CA PRO A 372 23.35 -16.64 15.47
C PRO A 372 23.22 -17.77 16.48
N GLY A 373 22.49 -18.83 16.13
CA GLY A 373 22.17 -19.95 17.01
C GLY A 373 21.02 -19.71 17.98
N THR A 374 20.50 -18.48 18.09
CA THR A 374 19.31 -18.20 18.91
C THR A 374 18.08 -18.82 18.26
N LEU A 375 17.31 -19.60 19.03
CA LEU A 375 16.04 -20.17 18.59
C LEU A 375 14.98 -19.09 18.55
N VAL A 376 14.19 -19.09 17.47
CA VAL A 376 13.17 -18.08 17.24
C VAL A 376 11.87 -18.70 16.75
N LYS A 377 10.76 -18.06 17.09
CA LYS A 377 9.45 -18.27 16.46
C LYS A 377 9.18 -17.06 15.58
N ILE A 378 8.86 -17.30 14.32
CA ILE A 378 8.51 -16.25 13.37
C ILE A 378 7.03 -16.29 13.07
N PHE A 379 6.44 -15.12 12.87
CA PHE A 379 5.14 -14.96 12.24
C PHE A 379 5.34 -14.45 10.82
N CYS A 380 4.90 -15.21 9.81
CA CYS A 380 5.16 -14.92 8.40
C CYS A 380 3.98 -15.27 7.49
N ASP A 381 3.98 -14.69 6.29
CA ASP A 381 2.97 -14.96 5.26
C ASP A 381 3.50 -16.01 4.27
N MET A 382 2.96 -17.22 4.35
CA MET A 382 3.32 -18.33 3.47
C MET A 382 2.56 -18.32 2.13
N GLY A 383 1.61 -17.38 1.95
CA GLY A 383 0.77 -17.27 0.77
C GLY A 383 1.23 -16.16 -0.19
N SER A 384 2.17 -15.32 0.23
CA SER A 384 2.76 -14.28 -0.60
C SER A 384 4.02 -14.78 -1.31
N GLU A 385 4.25 -14.33 -2.54
CA GLU A 385 5.48 -14.62 -3.30
C GLU A 385 6.74 -14.15 -2.56
N ARG A 386 6.64 -12.98 -1.91
CA ARG A 386 7.64 -12.51 -0.95
C ARG A 386 7.25 -13.07 0.41
N GLN A 387 7.95 -14.11 0.85
CA GLN A 387 7.79 -14.75 2.15
C GLN A 387 8.23 -13.78 3.27
N ASP A 388 7.39 -12.80 3.58
CA ASP A 388 7.69 -11.72 4.51
C ASP A 388 7.55 -12.19 5.97
N VAL A 389 8.55 -11.85 6.78
CA VAL A 389 8.49 -12.01 8.24
C VAL A 389 7.90 -10.75 8.86
N VAL A 390 6.89 -10.92 9.71
CA VAL A 390 6.15 -9.84 10.37
C VAL A 390 6.64 -9.61 11.80
N SER A 391 6.88 -10.69 12.54
CA SER A 391 7.48 -10.62 13.89
C SER A 391 8.42 -11.80 14.12
N VAL A 392 9.37 -11.57 15.03
CA VAL A 392 10.32 -12.58 15.50
C VAL A 392 10.35 -12.54 17.03
N GLU A 393 10.08 -13.68 17.65
CA GLU A 393 10.09 -13.89 19.09
C GLU A 393 11.20 -14.89 19.44
N ASN A 394 11.95 -14.63 20.51
CA ASN A 394 12.95 -15.58 21.01
C ASN A 394 12.23 -16.72 21.75
N ILE A 395 12.65 -17.96 21.48
CA ILE A 395 12.13 -19.16 22.16
C ILE A 395 13.27 -19.96 22.77
N GLN A 396 12.95 -20.84 23.72
CA GLN A 396 13.94 -21.66 24.42
C GLN A 396 14.01 -23.10 23.89
N VAL A 397 12.93 -23.59 23.29
CA VAL A 397 12.81 -24.98 22.84
C VAL A 397 12.27 -24.99 21.42
N ILE A 398 12.78 -25.92 20.62
CA ILE A 398 12.31 -26.18 19.26
C ILE A 398 12.22 -27.68 19.04
N GLU A 399 11.14 -28.12 18.40
CA GLU A 399 10.95 -29.51 17.97
C GLU A 399 11.00 -29.57 16.45
N THR A 400 12.11 -30.06 15.91
CA THR A 400 12.32 -30.19 14.46
C THR A 400 13.40 -31.23 14.17
N GLN A 401 13.33 -31.84 12.98
CA GLN A 401 14.30 -32.83 12.54
C GLN A 401 15.58 -32.21 11.95
N ASP A 402 15.54 -30.92 11.60
CA ASP A 402 16.59 -30.25 10.82
C ASP A 402 17.38 -29.21 11.64
N ILE A 403 17.06 -29.04 12.93
CA ILE A 403 17.77 -28.17 13.87
C ILE A 403 17.95 -28.95 15.17
N ARG A 404 19.16 -28.93 15.74
CA ARG A 404 19.42 -29.52 17.05
C ARG A 404 20.48 -28.73 17.82
N SER A 405 20.33 -28.71 19.14
CA SER A 405 21.43 -28.38 20.03
C SER A 405 22.37 -29.58 20.15
N PHE A 406 23.66 -29.32 20.33
CA PHE A 406 24.66 -30.36 20.54
C PHE A 406 25.61 -29.99 21.68
N LYS A 407 26.22 -31.02 22.26
CA LYS A 407 27.34 -30.94 23.19
C LYS A 407 28.34 -32.05 22.89
N GLY A 408 29.63 -31.75 22.97
CA GLY A 408 30.69 -32.75 22.90
C GLY A 408 32.06 -32.14 22.57
N SER A 409 33.05 -33.02 22.44
CA SER A 409 34.44 -32.64 22.17
C SER A 409 34.66 -32.22 20.70
N LEU A 410 35.33 -31.09 20.51
CA LEU A 410 35.70 -30.54 19.19
C LEU A 410 37.03 -31.12 18.69
N LYS A 411 36.97 -31.89 17.60
CA LYS A 411 38.17 -32.34 16.87
C LYS A 411 38.45 -31.42 15.70
N VAL A 412 39.63 -30.80 15.68
CA VAL A 412 40.03 -29.83 14.64
C VAL A 412 40.95 -30.50 13.62
N SER A 413 40.63 -30.32 12.33
CA SER A 413 41.44 -30.77 11.19
C SER A 413 42.59 -29.80 10.90
N GLU A 414 43.64 -30.29 10.24
CA GLU A 414 44.76 -29.46 9.75
C GLU A 414 44.31 -28.32 8.84
N LYS A 415 43.19 -28.50 8.13
CA LYS A 415 42.59 -27.50 7.23
C LYS A 415 41.74 -26.44 7.96
N GLY A 416 41.74 -26.43 9.29
CA GLY A 416 41.10 -25.39 10.11
C GLY A 416 39.61 -25.58 10.40
N PHE A 417 38.91 -26.54 9.76
CA PHE A 417 37.54 -26.94 10.15
C PHE A 417 37.56 -28.02 11.23
N GLY A 418 36.42 -28.27 11.89
CA GLY A 418 36.31 -29.30 12.93
C GLY A 418 35.10 -30.21 12.81
N PHE A 419 35.03 -31.21 13.68
CA PHE A 419 33.87 -32.06 13.90
C PHE A 419 33.58 -32.24 15.38
N VAL A 420 32.30 -32.20 15.77
CA VAL A 420 31.82 -32.57 17.11
C VAL A 420 31.04 -33.88 16.99
N ASN A 421 31.29 -34.81 17.92
CA ASN A 421 30.67 -36.15 17.96
C ASN A 421 30.84 -36.99 16.67
N GLY A 422 31.75 -36.58 15.77
CA GLY A 422 32.07 -37.27 14.52
C GLY A 422 31.13 -36.96 13.34
N ASP A 423 29.97 -36.36 13.57
CA ASP A 423 28.95 -36.12 12.53
C ASP A 423 28.58 -34.64 12.33
N ILE A 424 28.89 -33.75 13.27
CA ILE A 424 28.61 -32.32 13.18
C ILE A 424 29.83 -31.59 12.62
N PHE A 425 29.74 -31.13 11.38
CA PHE A 425 30.76 -30.29 10.76
C PHE A 425 30.78 -28.88 11.36
N VAL A 426 31.96 -28.42 11.78
CA VAL A 426 32.20 -27.08 12.32
C VAL A 426 33.04 -26.27 11.32
N PRO A 427 32.49 -25.20 10.72
CA PRO A 427 33.24 -24.35 9.78
C PRO A 427 34.45 -23.67 10.42
N PRO A 428 35.52 -23.36 9.65
CA PRO A 428 36.75 -22.76 10.18
C PRO A 428 36.53 -21.48 11.01
N GLY A 429 35.64 -20.59 10.57
CA GLY A 429 35.35 -19.35 11.29
C GLY A 429 34.68 -19.52 12.66
N LEU A 430 34.14 -20.71 12.98
CA LEU A 430 33.66 -21.03 14.34
C LEU A 430 34.69 -21.78 15.19
N VAL A 431 35.75 -22.31 14.57
CA VAL A 431 36.87 -22.99 15.24
C VAL A 431 37.92 -21.99 15.71
N GLU A 432 38.04 -20.86 15.02
CA GLU A 432 39.02 -19.81 15.33
C GLU A 432 38.90 -19.35 16.80
N GLY A 433 40.01 -19.43 17.54
CA GLY A 433 40.06 -19.08 18.96
C GLY A 433 39.60 -20.17 19.95
N VAL A 434 39.21 -21.36 19.46
CA VAL A 434 38.81 -22.50 20.30
C VAL A 434 39.97 -23.50 20.44
N GLN A 435 40.26 -23.93 21.66
CA GLN A 435 41.28 -24.96 21.92
C GLN A 435 40.86 -26.30 21.28
N ARG A 436 41.85 -27.03 20.75
CA ARG A 436 41.65 -28.41 20.27
C ARG A 436 41.16 -29.29 21.42
N ASP A 437 40.24 -30.20 21.11
CA ASP A 437 39.64 -31.17 22.03
C ASP A 437 38.83 -30.55 23.18
N ALA A 438 38.52 -29.24 23.13
CA ALA A 438 37.66 -28.59 24.09
C ALA A 438 36.23 -29.16 24.05
N GLU A 439 35.60 -29.26 25.22
CA GLU A 439 34.16 -29.48 25.33
C GLU A 439 33.41 -28.22 24.89
N VAL A 440 32.54 -28.40 23.89
CA VAL A 440 31.79 -27.32 23.26
C VAL A 440 30.31 -27.66 23.20
N ALA A 441 29.48 -26.63 23.21
CA ALA A 441 28.06 -26.73 22.97
C ALA A 441 27.64 -25.75 21.87
N GLY A 442 26.53 -25.99 21.21
CA GLY A 442 26.05 -25.10 20.16
C GLY A 442 24.79 -25.57 19.49
N ALA A 443 24.40 -24.86 18.43
CA ALA A 443 23.30 -25.26 17.55
C ALA A 443 23.86 -25.72 16.20
N ALA A 444 23.26 -26.76 15.65
CA ALA A 444 23.55 -27.28 14.32
C ALA A 444 22.27 -27.39 13.49
N VAL A 445 22.42 -27.21 12.18
CA VAL A 445 21.34 -27.31 11.20
C VAL A 445 21.67 -28.34 10.13
N MET A 446 20.64 -28.92 9.51
CA MET A 446 20.81 -29.82 8.39
C MET A 446 21.24 -29.03 7.14
N SER A 447 22.35 -29.41 6.53
CA SER A 447 22.93 -28.74 5.37
C SER A 447 23.34 -29.75 4.31
N PHE A 448 23.10 -29.42 3.04
CA PHE A 448 23.55 -30.25 1.92
C PHE A 448 25.05 -30.07 1.71
N ASP A 449 25.81 -31.16 1.81
CA ASP A 449 27.22 -31.22 1.44
C ASP A 449 27.31 -31.53 -0.06
N LYS A 450 27.68 -30.52 -0.85
CA LYS A 450 27.81 -30.66 -2.32
C LYS A 450 28.89 -31.67 -2.72
N THR A 451 29.96 -31.79 -1.94
CA THR A 451 31.08 -32.68 -2.23
C THR A 451 30.68 -34.13 -2.02
N LYS A 452 29.90 -34.40 -0.97
CA LYS A 452 29.43 -35.75 -0.62
C LYS A 452 28.04 -36.08 -1.19
N SER A 453 27.39 -35.12 -1.85
CA SER A 453 26.02 -35.19 -2.36
C SER A 453 25.02 -35.77 -1.35
N LYS A 454 25.17 -35.39 -0.07
CA LYS A 454 24.31 -35.85 1.02
C LYS A 454 24.08 -34.77 2.06
N TYR A 455 22.99 -34.89 2.79
CA TYR A 455 22.75 -34.05 3.96
C TYR A 455 23.65 -34.44 5.13
N GLY A 456 24.11 -33.44 5.88
CA GLY A 456 24.88 -33.61 7.10
C GLY A 456 24.67 -32.44 8.05
N TRP A 457 25.05 -32.64 9.31
CA TRP A 457 24.92 -31.63 10.35
C TRP A 457 26.02 -30.58 10.22
N LYS A 458 25.63 -29.31 10.23
CA LYS A 458 26.55 -28.17 10.20
C LYS A 458 26.29 -27.28 11.42
N ALA A 459 27.32 -27.07 12.24
CA ALA A 459 27.28 -26.13 13.35
C ALA A 459 27.12 -24.69 12.82
N ILE A 460 26.25 -23.93 13.49
CA ILE A 460 26.03 -22.49 13.23
C ILE A 460 26.50 -21.63 14.41
N THR A 461 26.62 -22.23 15.59
CA THR A 461 27.24 -21.64 16.76
C THR A 461 28.10 -22.65 17.48
N LEU A 462 29.03 -22.11 18.26
CA LEU A 462 29.89 -22.88 19.12
C LEU A 462 30.23 -22.02 20.34
N PHE A 463 30.00 -22.58 21.52
CA PHE A 463 30.24 -21.99 22.82
C PHE A 463 31.17 -22.91 23.60
N LYS A 464 32.18 -22.34 24.27
CA LYS A 464 33.03 -23.08 25.19
C LYS A 464 32.27 -23.30 26.49
N GLU A 465 32.21 -24.53 26.98
CA GLU A 465 31.83 -24.74 28.38
C GLU A 465 33.02 -24.32 29.26
N VAL A 466 32.81 -23.32 30.11
CA VAL A 466 33.73 -23.07 31.23
C VAL A 466 33.42 -24.15 32.25
N GLY A 467 34.35 -25.10 32.40
CA GLY A 467 34.24 -26.14 33.43
C GLY A 467 33.94 -25.50 34.79
N SER A 468 32.93 -26.03 35.48
CA SER A 468 32.64 -25.67 36.87
C SER A 468 33.93 -25.80 37.69
N PRO A 469 34.31 -24.82 38.53
CA PRO A 469 35.45 -24.99 39.40
C PRO A 469 35.13 -26.07 40.44
N ASN A 470 35.84 -27.19 40.33
CA ASN A 470 35.89 -28.20 41.38
C ASN A 470 36.40 -27.58 42.69
N SER A 471 35.64 -27.81 43.76
CA SER A 471 36.10 -27.97 45.15
C SER A 471 37.27 -27.08 45.61
N ALA A 472 36.95 -25.91 46.14
CA ALA A 472 37.86 -25.15 47.00
C ALA A 472 37.12 -24.64 48.25
N LYS A 473 37.41 -25.29 49.38
CA LYS A 473 37.31 -24.82 50.78
C LYS A 473 35.98 -24.18 51.23
N LEU A 474 35.24 -24.95 52.03
CA LEU A 474 34.40 -24.43 53.11
C LEU A 474 35.27 -23.49 54.00
N GLY A 475 35.08 -22.18 53.83
CA GLY A 475 35.53 -21.13 54.72
C GLY A 475 34.34 -20.62 55.52
N GLN A 476 34.55 -20.47 56.83
CA GLN A 476 33.58 -20.20 57.89
C GLN A 476 32.65 -19.02 57.64
N LEU A 477 31.38 -19.20 58.03
CA LEU A 477 30.44 -18.15 58.37
C LEU A 477 30.96 -17.36 59.58
N GLN A 478 31.12 -16.04 59.44
CA GLN A 478 31.14 -15.11 60.55
C GLN A 478 30.15 -13.97 60.29
N GLY A 479 29.12 -13.92 61.15
CA GLY A 479 28.67 -12.73 61.86
C GLY A 479 28.32 -11.47 61.07
N GLN A 480 27.01 -11.31 60.89
CA GLN A 480 26.22 -10.07 61.03
C GLN A 480 26.77 -9.02 62.04
N PRO A 481 26.36 -7.73 61.98
CA PRO A 481 24.95 -7.26 61.86
C PRO A 481 24.43 -6.96 60.46
#